data_AF-A0A7Z8VKC3-F1
#
_entry.id   AF-A0A7Z8VKC3-F1
#
_cell.length_a   1.000
_cell.length_b   1.000
_cell.length_c   1.000
_cell.angle_alpha   90.00
_cell.angle_beta   90.00
_cell.angle_gamma   90.00
#
_symmetry.space_group_name_H-M   'P 1'
#
loop_
_entity.id
_entity.type
_entity.pdbx_description
1 polymer ?
#
loop_
_entity_poly.entity_id
_entity_poly.type
_entity_poly.pdbx_seq_one_letter_code
_entity_poly.pdbx_strand_id
1 'polypeptide(L)'
;MQANNTLVLPQNDTILILRGSMLKLVNHDHIAAAFLNQIVYWRDKMGRTFYKTDQDFSEELHISLFTFRRIKRNVIKNLPFIKVTRQQIPARTHYEIDYEMLNAFLAENDTPQTTNIDRLTNIDQTRVLQSAQSITETKTEITKKQQQPVVVNLDAFEEQEKPAVKKFLSTITKDQQITVMAVMMIAIKGTTISNKVGYLRSLVNAVHNGTFTPNEQKAQHSPITTEGLLRQERKRKQAEDSRHKVNNKDFFANLKVQYGKKKIK
;
A
#
# COMPACT_ATOMS: atom_id res chain seq x y z
N MET A 1 -29.01 40.04 18.68
CA MET A 1 -27.97 39.02 18.86
C MET A 1 -26.90 39.27 17.80
N GLN A 2 -25.75 39.83 18.17
CA GLN A 2 -24.64 39.99 17.24
C GLN A 2 -23.93 38.64 17.14
N ALA A 3 -23.93 38.03 15.96
CA ALA A 3 -23.13 36.86 15.70
C ALA A 3 -21.66 37.29 15.69
N ASN A 4 -20.92 36.95 16.74
CA ASN A 4 -19.48 37.14 16.75
C ASN A 4 -18.86 36.15 15.77
N ASN A 5 -18.52 36.62 14.57
CA ASN A 5 -17.82 35.85 13.53
C ASN A 5 -16.32 35.68 13.87
N THR A 6 -15.98 35.51 15.15
CA THR A 6 -14.61 35.43 15.64
C THR A 6 -14.37 34.07 16.26
N LEU A 7 -13.39 33.34 15.71
CA LEU A 7 -12.94 32.06 16.24
C LEU A 7 -12.17 32.28 17.55
N VAL A 8 -12.67 31.74 18.65
CA VAL A 8 -11.95 31.77 19.94
C VAL A 8 -11.10 30.50 20.04
N LEU A 9 -9.79 30.66 19.92
CA LEU A 9 -8.80 29.58 20.02
C LEU A 9 -8.20 29.52 21.43
N PRO A 10 -7.72 28.35 21.87
CA PRO A 10 -7.03 28.21 23.15
C PRO A 10 -5.69 28.96 23.15
N GLN A 11 -5.26 29.46 24.31
CA GLN A 11 -4.06 30.31 24.44
C GLN A 11 -2.75 29.63 23.99
N ASN A 12 -2.69 28.29 24.00
CA ASN A 12 -1.49 27.51 23.65
C ASN A 12 -1.72 26.65 22.39
N ASP A 13 -2.50 27.14 21.43
CA ASP A 13 -2.74 26.39 20.20
C ASP A 13 -1.48 26.31 19.33
N THR A 14 -1.22 25.13 18.75
CA THR A 14 -0.06 24.90 17.88
C THR A 14 -0.46 25.03 16.42
N ILE A 15 0.06 26.04 15.75
CA ILE A 15 -0.26 26.32 14.35
C ILE A 15 0.75 25.65 13.43
N LEU A 16 0.27 24.77 12.55
CA LEU A 16 1.05 24.24 11.44
C LEU A 16 0.81 25.08 10.18
N ILE A 17 1.82 25.84 9.76
CA ILE A 17 1.73 26.71 8.58
C ILE A 17 2.19 25.95 7.34
N LEU A 18 1.29 25.71 6.39
CA LEU A 18 1.62 25.11 5.10
C LEU A 18 1.86 26.19 4.05
N ARG A 19 3.05 26.19 3.44
CA ARG A 19 3.38 27.13 2.37
C ARG A 19 2.83 26.64 1.04
N GLY A 20 2.20 27.52 0.27
CA GLY A 20 1.67 27.20 -1.06
C GLY A 20 2.74 26.66 -2.02
N SER A 21 3.97 27.16 -1.91
CA SER A 21 5.10 26.66 -2.68
C SER A 21 5.44 25.19 -2.39
N MET A 22 5.29 24.74 -1.13
CA MET A 22 5.47 23.34 -0.76
C MET A 22 4.35 22.45 -1.30
N LEU A 23 3.12 22.96 -1.39
CA LEU A 23 1.99 22.23 -1.98
C LEU A 23 2.24 21.92 -3.46
N LYS A 24 2.77 22.89 -4.21
CA LYS A 24 3.14 22.68 -5.63
C LYS A 24 4.12 21.51 -5.79
N LEU A 25 5.12 21.40 -4.91
CA LEU A 25 6.15 20.35 -4.94
C LEU A 25 5.59 18.94 -4.73
N VAL A 26 4.42 18.81 -4.10
CA VAL A 26 3.81 17.51 -3.76
C VAL A 26 2.45 17.31 -4.42
N ASN A 27 2.21 17.95 -5.56
CA ASN A 27 0.95 17.84 -6.33
C ASN A 27 -0.31 18.19 -5.51
N HIS A 28 -0.22 19.21 -4.67
CA HIS A 28 -1.31 19.70 -3.81
C HIS A 28 -1.83 18.68 -2.78
N ASP A 29 -1.06 17.64 -2.45
CA ASP A 29 -1.36 16.79 -1.30
C ASP A 29 -1.00 17.52 0.01
N HIS A 30 -2.03 17.93 0.76
CA HIS A 30 -1.86 18.66 2.02
C HIS A 30 -1.09 17.88 3.09
N ILE A 31 -1.27 16.56 3.16
CA ILE A 31 -0.60 15.74 4.18
C ILE A 31 0.87 15.55 3.80
N ALA A 32 1.16 15.35 2.51
CA ALA A 32 2.53 15.31 2.04
C ALA A 32 3.24 16.66 2.22
N ALA A 33 2.54 17.77 1.99
CA ALA A 33 3.07 19.11 2.19
C ALA A 33 3.34 19.39 3.67
N ALA A 34 2.43 18.97 4.55
CA ALA A 34 2.61 19.02 6.00
C ALA A 34 3.84 18.23 6.45
N PHE A 35 4.02 17.02 5.91
CA PHE A 35 5.19 16.22 6.21
C PHE A 35 6.49 16.86 5.68
N LEU A 36 6.49 17.36 4.45
CA LEU A 36 7.62 18.09 3.88
C LEU A 36 7.99 19.32 4.72
N ASN A 37 6.99 20.10 5.13
CA ASN A 37 7.16 21.26 6.00
C ASN A 37 7.78 20.86 7.34
N GLN A 38 7.32 19.75 7.93
CA GLN A 38 7.86 19.25 9.19
C GLN A 38 9.31 18.75 9.05
N ILE A 39 9.68 18.17 7.90
CA ILE A 39 11.06 17.81 7.59
C ILE A 39 11.95 19.06 7.52
N VAL A 40 11.51 20.10 6.81
CA VAL A 40 12.25 21.37 6.69
C VAL A 40 12.37 22.05 8.06
N TYR A 41 11.30 22.07 8.85
CA TYR A 41 11.30 22.60 10.22
C TYR A 41 12.35 21.93 11.10
N TRP A 42 12.37 20.59 11.14
CA TRP A 42 13.33 19.86 11.98
C TRP A 42 14.76 20.01 11.51
N ARG A 43 15.00 20.09 10.19
CA ARG A 43 16.32 20.42 9.65
C ARG A 43 16.74 21.80 10.16
N ASP A 44 15.90 22.82 9.97
CA ASP A 44 16.21 24.20 10.36
C ASP A 44 16.49 24.31 11.86
N LYS A 45 15.63 23.68 12.68
CA LYS A 45 15.77 23.67 14.14
C LYS A 45 17.02 22.95 14.63
N MET A 46 17.47 21.90 13.93
CA MET A 46 18.68 21.15 14.31
C MET A 46 19.96 21.73 13.68
N GLY A 47 19.85 22.52 12.61
CA GLY A 47 20.98 23.02 11.82
C GLY A 47 21.80 21.93 11.10
N ARG A 48 21.35 20.67 11.13
CA ARG A 48 22.06 19.50 10.59
C ARG A 48 21.08 18.39 10.18
N THR A 49 21.60 17.29 9.63
CA THR A 49 20.82 16.06 9.41
C THR A 49 20.20 15.59 10.71
N PHE A 50 18.90 15.34 10.71
CA PHE A 50 18.18 14.90 11.90
C PHE A 50 17.63 13.48 11.69
N TYR A 51 17.36 12.81 12.81
CA TYR A 51 16.68 11.52 12.80
C TYR A 51 15.36 11.62 13.54
N LYS A 52 14.37 10.86 13.07
CA LYS A 52 13.07 10.76 13.74
C LYS A 52 12.38 9.46 13.35
N THR A 53 11.57 8.90 14.25
CA THR A 53 10.87 7.66 13.95
C THR A 53 9.62 7.94 13.12
N ASP A 54 9.13 6.91 12.42
CA ASP A 54 7.86 7.01 11.68
C ASP A 54 6.68 7.27 12.64
N GLN A 55 6.78 6.78 13.89
CA GLN A 55 5.77 6.95 14.92
C GLN A 55 5.70 8.40 15.39
N ASP A 56 6.85 9.02 15.70
CA ASP A 56 6.89 10.41 16.17
C ASP A 56 6.30 11.38 15.12
N PHE A 57 6.56 11.14 13.83
CA PHE A 57 5.96 11.93 12.76
C PHE A 57 4.46 11.68 12.61
N SER A 58 4.01 10.44 12.81
CA SER A 58 2.59 10.09 12.78
C SER A 58 1.82 10.84 13.86
N GLU A 59 2.41 10.94 15.06
CA GLU A 59 1.86 11.66 16.21
C GLU A 59 1.83 13.16 15.98
N GLU A 60 2.93 13.75 15.48
CA GLU A 60 3.01 15.20 15.18
C GLU A 60 2.02 15.65 14.10
N LEU A 61 1.82 14.82 13.07
CA LEU A 61 0.90 15.13 11.97
C LEU A 61 -0.53 14.68 12.23
N HIS A 62 -0.80 14.03 13.37
CA HIS A 62 -2.09 13.44 13.71
C HIS A 62 -2.69 12.56 12.59
N ILE A 63 -1.84 11.78 11.91
CA ILE A 63 -2.25 10.84 10.87
C ILE A 63 -1.97 9.40 11.29
N SER A 64 -2.60 8.45 10.62
CA SER A 64 -2.28 7.03 10.85
C SER A 64 -0.87 6.69 10.37
N LEU A 65 -0.21 5.76 11.06
CA LEU A 65 1.13 5.28 10.70
C LEU A 65 1.14 4.65 9.31
N PHE A 66 0.03 4.04 8.88
CA PHE A 66 -0.13 3.49 7.54
C PHE A 66 -0.11 4.60 6.48
N THR A 67 -0.89 5.66 6.69
CA THR A 67 -0.93 6.84 5.82
C THR A 67 0.45 7.48 5.73
N PHE A 68 1.11 7.67 6.86
CA PHE A 68 2.48 8.21 6.91
C PHE A 68 3.46 7.38 6.07
N ARG A 69 3.48 6.05 6.26
CA ARG A 69 4.36 5.14 5.51
C ARG A 69 4.09 5.16 4.01
N ARG A 70 2.82 5.28 3.61
CA ARG A 70 2.42 5.39 2.20
C ARG A 70 2.96 6.69 1.58
N ILE A 71 2.74 7.82 2.23
CA ILE A 71 3.20 9.14 1.75
C ILE A 71 4.73 9.20 1.70
N LYS A 72 5.40 8.73 2.76
CA LYS A 72 6.87 8.66 2.81
C LYS A 72 7.45 7.87 1.64
N ARG A 73 6.83 6.74 1.27
CA ARG A 73 7.28 5.89 0.17
C ARG A 73 6.99 6.50 -1.19
N ASN A 74 5.79 7.04 -1.40
CA ASN A 74 5.29 7.40 -2.72
C ASN A 74 5.58 8.86 -3.11
N VAL A 75 5.77 9.74 -2.13
CA VAL A 75 5.96 11.18 -2.37
C VAL A 75 7.34 11.59 -1.90
N ILE A 76 7.62 11.52 -0.60
CA ILE A 76 8.83 12.11 -0.02
C ILE A 76 10.12 11.47 -0.53
N LYS A 77 10.18 10.14 -0.64
CA LYS A 77 11.37 9.45 -1.18
C LYS A 77 11.62 9.72 -2.67
N ASN A 78 10.62 10.19 -3.39
CA ASN A 78 10.72 10.49 -4.81
C ASN A 78 11.13 11.95 -5.07
N LEU A 79 11.20 12.79 -4.02
CA LEU A 79 11.69 14.15 -4.13
C LEU A 79 13.21 14.14 -4.28
N PRO A 80 13.78 14.76 -5.32
CA PRO A 80 15.21 14.64 -5.63
C PRO A 80 16.10 15.34 -4.59
N PHE A 81 15.57 16.35 -3.90
CA PHE A 81 16.28 17.13 -2.89
C PHE A 81 16.22 16.54 -1.47
N ILE A 82 15.57 15.38 -1.27
CA ILE A 82 15.49 14.71 0.03
C ILE A 82 16.17 13.36 -0.03
N LYS A 83 17.16 13.17 0.83
CA LYS A 83 17.82 11.89 1.02
C LYS A 83 17.37 11.26 2.34
N VAL A 84 16.74 10.10 2.21
CA VAL A 84 16.18 9.34 3.33
C VAL A 84 17.02 8.08 3.55
N THR A 85 17.79 8.05 4.63
CA THR A 85 18.61 6.87 4.99
C THR A 85 18.08 6.20 6.26
N ARG A 86 18.20 4.87 6.34
CA ARG A 86 17.90 4.12 7.57
C ARG A 86 19.20 3.67 8.19
N GLN A 87 19.40 4.01 9.47
CA GLN A 87 20.61 3.67 10.21
C GLN A 87 20.24 3.11 11.58
N GLN A 88 21.17 2.38 12.22
CA GLN A 88 21.09 1.83 13.57
C GLN A 88 20.07 0.71 13.81
N ILE A 89 20.15 0.08 14.99
CA ILE A 89 19.21 -0.89 15.55
C ILE A 89 18.82 -0.36 16.96
N PRO A 90 17.54 -0.06 17.26
CA PRO A 90 16.38 -0.08 16.36
C PRO A 90 16.49 0.99 15.25
N ALA A 91 15.97 0.67 14.06
CA ALA A 91 16.17 1.47 12.85
C ALA A 91 15.58 2.88 12.95
N ARG A 92 16.44 3.89 12.87
CA ARG A 92 16.08 5.31 12.81
C ARG A 92 16.22 5.84 11.40
N THR A 93 15.24 6.63 10.96
CA THR A 93 15.30 7.28 9.65
C THR A 93 15.99 8.62 9.80
N HIS A 94 17.07 8.82 9.05
CA HIS A 94 17.75 10.09 8.92
C HIS A 94 17.26 10.81 7.66
N TYR A 95 17.04 12.11 7.79
CA TYR A 95 16.63 12.99 6.71
C TYR A 95 17.72 14.03 6.45
N GLU A 96 18.09 14.14 5.19
CA GLU A 96 19.03 15.12 4.67
C GLU A 96 18.33 15.89 3.54
N ILE A 97 18.49 17.21 3.53
CA ILE A 97 17.85 18.12 2.57
C ILE A 97 18.93 18.89 1.85
N ASP A 98 18.91 18.85 0.52
CA ASP A 98 19.71 19.70 -0.34
C ASP A 98 18.94 21.02 -0.59
N TYR A 99 19.43 22.11 0.00
CA TYR A 99 18.79 23.42 -0.11
C TYR A 99 19.04 24.09 -1.45
N GLU A 100 20.18 23.84 -2.08
CA GLU A 100 20.49 24.42 -3.39
C GLU A 100 19.49 23.88 -4.41
N MET A 101 19.30 22.56 -4.41
CA MET A 101 18.32 21.91 -5.28
C MET A 101 16.88 22.32 -4.93
N LEU A 102 16.52 22.35 -3.65
CA LEU A 102 15.19 22.79 -3.22
C LEU A 102 14.86 24.21 -3.70
N ASN A 103 15.81 25.14 -3.57
CA ASN A 103 15.62 26.52 -3.99
C ASN A 103 15.49 26.63 -5.53
N ALA A 104 16.24 25.82 -6.29
CA ALA A 104 16.07 25.74 -7.74
C ALA A 104 14.66 25.26 -8.14
N PHE A 105 14.15 24.22 -7.48
CA PHE A 105 12.78 23.73 -7.70
C PHE A 105 11.73 24.79 -7.33
N LEU A 106 11.93 25.51 -6.23
CA LEU A 106 11.01 26.58 -5.83
C LEU A 106 10.99 27.72 -6.85
N ALA A 107 12.16 28.12 -7.35
CA ALA A 107 12.28 29.18 -8.36
C ALA A 107 11.63 28.79 -9.70
N GLU A 108 11.78 27.53 -10.14
CA GLU A 108 11.15 27.03 -11.37
C GLU A 108 9.62 27.08 -11.27
N ASN A 109 9.07 26.71 -10.11
CA ASN A 109 7.62 26.67 -9.85
C ASN A 109 6.98 28.05 -9.54
N ASP A 110 7.80 29.09 -9.37
CA ASP A 110 7.36 30.48 -9.19
C ASP A 110 7.43 31.31 -10.48
N THR A 111 7.90 30.73 -11.59
CA THR A 111 7.70 31.38 -12.88
C THR A 111 6.20 31.51 -13.15
N PRO A 112 5.67 32.74 -13.33
CA PRO A 112 4.27 32.92 -13.65
C PRO A 112 4.05 32.31 -15.03
N GLN A 113 3.41 31.15 -15.08
CA GLN A 113 2.73 30.75 -16.29
C GLN A 113 1.70 31.84 -16.57
N THR A 114 2.01 32.70 -17.54
CA THR A 114 1.11 33.66 -18.16
C THR A 114 0.04 32.89 -18.89
N THR A 115 -0.85 32.26 -18.13
CA THR A 115 -2.15 31.86 -18.62
C THR A 115 -3.03 33.08 -18.42
N ASN A 116 -3.48 33.65 -19.54
CA ASN A 116 -4.59 34.58 -19.56
C ASN A 116 -5.78 33.90 -18.88
N ILE A 117 -5.98 34.14 -17.60
CA ILE A 117 -7.19 33.79 -16.85
C ILE A 117 -7.86 35.09 -16.39
N ASP A 118 -8.03 36.01 -17.32
CA ASP A 118 -9.17 36.92 -17.28
C ASP A 118 -10.27 36.25 -18.12
N ARG A 119 -11.40 35.95 -17.47
CA ARG A 119 -12.61 35.23 -17.94
C ARG A 119 -12.63 33.74 -17.61
N LEU A 120 -13.04 33.41 -16.38
CA LEU A 120 -14.14 32.47 -16.11
C LEU A 120 -14.48 32.51 -14.60
N THR A 121 -15.06 33.63 -14.17
CA THR A 121 -15.87 33.68 -12.95
C THR A 121 -17.34 33.59 -13.36
N ASN A 122 -18.11 32.75 -12.66
CA ASN A 122 -19.57 32.50 -12.78
C ASN A 122 -20.04 31.33 -13.64
N ILE A 123 -19.66 30.08 -13.33
CA ILE A 123 -20.57 28.93 -13.46
C ILE A 123 -20.13 27.88 -12.42
N ASP A 124 -20.70 27.86 -11.21
CA ASP A 124 -20.75 26.66 -10.32
C ASP A 124 -21.40 26.97 -8.95
N GLN A 125 -22.50 27.72 -8.94
CA GLN A 125 -23.37 27.86 -7.77
C GLN A 125 -24.82 27.53 -8.14
N THR A 126 -25.08 26.29 -8.56
CA THR A 126 -26.47 25.79 -8.68
C THR A 126 -26.55 24.26 -8.63
N ARG A 127 -26.04 23.62 -7.58
CA ARG A 127 -26.39 22.20 -7.33
C ARG A 127 -26.21 21.72 -5.89
N VAL A 128 -26.64 22.51 -4.91
CA VAL A 128 -26.84 22.02 -3.54
C VAL A 128 -28.12 22.65 -3.04
N LEU A 129 -29.24 21.92 -3.19
CA LEU A 129 -30.49 22.02 -2.41
C LEU A 129 -31.55 21.19 -3.14
N GLN A 130 -31.61 19.89 -2.87
CA GLN A 130 -32.84 19.08 -2.87
C GLN A 130 -32.49 17.62 -2.59
N SER A 131 -32.74 17.19 -1.36
CA SER A 131 -33.28 15.87 -1.00
C SER A 131 -33.18 15.72 0.52
N ALA A 132 -34.13 16.35 1.21
CA ALA A 132 -34.47 16.04 2.58
C ALA A 132 -35.95 15.61 2.57
N GLN A 133 -36.21 14.31 2.68
CA GLN A 133 -37.49 13.66 3.01
C GLN A 133 -37.14 12.19 3.35
N SER A 134 -36.87 11.87 4.62
CA SER A 134 -37.81 11.42 5.66
C SER A 134 -38.43 10.02 5.42
N ILE A 135 -37.81 9.03 6.09
CA ILE A 135 -38.34 7.84 6.80
C ILE A 135 -39.59 7.14 6.24
N THR A 136 -39.45 5.86 5.89
CA THR A 136 -40.46 4.84 6.25
C THR A 136 -39.78 3.48 6.43
N GLU A 137 -39.96 2.90 7.62
CA GLU A 137 -39.57 1.54 7.97
C GLU A 137 -40.43 0.52 7.21
N THR A 138 -39.84 -0.55 6.69
CA THR A 138 -40.57 -1.81 6.53
C THR A 138 -39.63 -2.99 6.73
N LYS A 139 -39.91 -3.71 7.82
CA LYS A 139 -39.31 -4.96 8.26
C LYS A 139 -39.86 -6.12 7.44
N THR A 140 -38.99 -7.00 6.94
CA THR A 140 -39.34 -8.40 6.65
C THR A 140 -38.11 -9.30 6.81
N GLU A 141 -38.06 -10.01 7.93
CA GLU A 141 -37.39 -11.32 8.04
C GLU A 141 -38.34 -12.37 7.47
N ILE A 142 -37.91 -13.19 6.50
CA ILE A 142 -38.40 -14.58 6.39
C ILE A 142 -37.27 -15.50 5.92
N THR A 143 -36.99 -16.49 6.77
CA THR A 143 -36.15 -17.66 6.58
C THR A 143 -36.87 -18.70 5.70
N LYS A 144 -36.21 -19.26 4.67
CA LYS A 144 -36.25 -20.71 4.35
C LYS A 144 -35.30 -21.09 3.20
N LYS A 145 -34.57 -22.18 3.45
CA LYS A 145 -33.74 -22.97 2.52
C LYS A 145 -34.61 -23.57 1.40
N GLN A 146 -34.15 -23.52 0.14
CA GLN A 146 -34.06 -24.66 -0.79
C GLN A 146 -33.41 -24.25 -2.14
N GLN A 147 -32.90 -25.25 -2.86
CA GLN A 147 -31.77 -25.21 -3.80
C GLN A 147 -32.03 -24.56 -5.19
N GLN A 148 -31.03 -23.76 -5.61
CA GLN A 148 -30.54 -23.39 -6.96
C GLN A 148 -31.56 -23.08 -8.09
N PRO A 149 -31.44 -21.90 -8.72
CA PRO A 149 -30.30 -21.59 -9.61
C PRO A 149 -29.31 -20.68 -8.90
N VAL A 150 -28.01 -20.93 -9.08
CA VAL A 150 -26.94 -20.09 -8.52
C VAL A 150 -26.96 -18.74 -9.25
N VAL A 151 -27.80 -17.83 -8.76
CA VAL A 151 -27.79 -16.43 -9.12
C VAL A 151 -26.60 -15.83 -8.38
N VAL A 152 -25.64 -15.29 -9.14
CA VAL A 152 -24.53 -14.54 -8.59
C VAL A 152 -25.12 -13.41 -7.74
N ASN A 153 -24.96 -13.50 -6.43
CA ASN A 153 -25.47 -12.50 -5.50
C ASN A 153 -24.64 -11.20 -5.68
N LEU A 154 -25.28 -10.15 -6.17
CA LEU A 154 -24.70 -8.83 -6.46
C LEU A 154 -24.87 -7.84 -5.31
N ASP A 155 -25.30 -8.28 -4.13
CA ASP A 155 -25.64 -7.42 -2.98
C ASP A 155 -24.39 -6.69 -2.42
N ALA A 156 -23.19 -7.08 -2.85
CA ALA A 156 -21.94 -6.40 -2.52
C ALA A 156 -21.73 -5.06 -3.26
N PHE A 157 -22.53 -4.78 -4.30
CA PHE A 157 -22.42 -3.62 -5.19
C PHE A 157 -23.64 -2.72 -5.11
N GLU A 158 -23.43 -1.41 -5.28
CA GLU A 158 -24.52 -0.43 -5.34
C GLU A 158 -25.36 -0.61 -6.62
N GLU A 159 -26.64 -0.23 -6.59
CA GLU A 159 -27.56 -0.34 -7.76
C GLU A 159 -26.96 0.27 -9.05
N GLN A 160 -26.20 1.34 -8.91
CA GLN A 160 -25.53 2.04 -10.02
C GLN A 160 -24.36 1.24 -10.62
N GLU A 161 -23.76 0.33 -9.86
CA GLU A 161 -22.60 -0.48 -10.25
C GLU A 161 -22.99 -1.86 -10.82
N LYS A 162 -24.19 -2.35 -10.47
CA LYS A 162 -24.75 -3.61 -10.97
C LYS A 162 -24.72 -3.78 -12.51
N PRO A 163 -24.99 -2.77 -13.36
CA PRO A 163 -24.91 -2.95 -14.81
C PRO A 163 -23.48 -3.19 -15.31
N ALA A 164 -22.49 -2.50 -14.76
CA ALA A 164 -21.08 -2.69 -15.11
C ALA A 164 -20.57 -4.07 -14.66
N VAL A 165 -20.97 -4.49 -13.45
CA VAL A 165 -20.62 -5.80 -12.90
C VAL A 165 -21.21 -6.94 -13.73
N LYS A 166 -22.49 -6.84 -14.13
CA LYS A 166 -23.12 -7.82 -15.04
C LYS A 166 -22.36 -7.94 -16.36
N LYS A 167 -21.90 -6.82 -16.92
CA LYS A 167 -21.10 -6.81 -18.15
C LYS A 167 -19.77 -7.55 -17.95
N PHE A 168 -19.06 -7.32 -16.84
CA PHE A 168 -17.79 -8.01 -16.56
C PHE A 168 -17.95 -9.49 -16.20
N LEU A 169 -19.02 -9.87 -15.52
CA LEU A 169 -19.26 -11.29 -15.21
C LEU A 169 -19.73 -12.07 -16.44
N SER A 170 -20.44 -11.42 -17.38
CA SER A 170 -20.88 -12.08 -18.61
C SER A 170 -19.75 -12.55 -19.54
N THR A 171 -18.51 -12.07 -19.33
CA THR A 171 -17.35 -12.49 -20.14
C THR A 171 -16.70 -13.80 -19.65
N ILE A 172 -17.11 -14.33 -18.50
CA ILE A 172 -16.55 -15.54 -17.89
C ILE A 172 -17.63 -16.61 -17.68
N THR A 173 -17.22 -17.88 -17.54
CA THR A 173 -18.15 -18.99 -17.36
C THR A 173 -18.84 -18.94 -15.99
N LYS A 174 -20.02 -19.56 -15.86
CA LYS A 174 -20.81 -19.52 -14.62
C LYS A 174 -20.00 -20.02 -13.40
N ASP A 175 -19.19 -21.06 -13.57
CA ASP A 175 -18.35 -21.59 -12.50
C ASP A 175 -17.27 -20.59 -12.07
N GLN A 176 -16.66 -19.90 -13.03
CA GLN A 176 -15.68 -18.85 -12.75
C GLN A 176 -16.29 -17.63 -12.07
N GLN A 177 -17.53 -17.27 -12.42
CA GLN A 177 -18.26 -16.17 -11.75
C GLN A 177 -18.42 -16.45 -10.25
N ILE A 178 -18.76 -17.69 -9.89
CA ILE A 178 -18.91 -18.11 -8.49
C ILE A 178 -17.58 -17.99 -7.76
N THR A 179 -16.49 -18.47 -8.35
CA THR A 179 -15.16 -18.43 -7.73
C THR A 179 -14.65 -17.00 -7.56
N VAL A 180 -14.80 -16.15 -8.58
CA VAL A 180 -14.41 -14.74 -8.53
C VAL A 180 -15.18 -14.00 -7.45
N MET A 181 -16.48 -14.24 -7.35
CA MET A 181 -17.33 -13.60 -6.34
C MET A 181 -17.03 -14.10 -4.93
N ALA A 182 -16.68 -15.38 -4.76
CA ALA A 182 -16.23 -15.91 -3.48
C ALA A 182 -14.93 -15.24 -3.01
N VAL A 183 -13.94 -15.10 -3.90
CA VAL A 183 -12.69 -14.38 -3.61
C VAL A 183 -12.95 -12.91 -3.27
N MET A 184 -13.86 -12.27 -4.02
CA MET A 184 -14.24 -10.89 -3.76
C MET A 184 -14.92 -10.71 -2.40
N MET A 185 -15.86 -11.58 -2.03
CA MET A 185 -16.52 -11.57 -0.72
C MET A 185 -15.50 -11.74 0.43
N ILE A 186 -14.50 -12.61 0.25
CA ILE A 186 -13.40 -12.77 1.23
C ILE A 186 -12.59 -11.49 1.34
N ALA A 187 -12.24 -10.87 0.21
CA ALA A 187 -11.46 -9.64 0.18
C ALA A 187 -12.20 -8.47 0.85
N ILE A 188 -13.52 -8.34 0.63
CA ILE A 188 -14.36 -7.31 1.26
C ILE A 188 -14.46 -7.52 2.79
N LYS A 189 -14.49 -8.77 3.27
CA LYS A 189 -14.51 -9.08 4.70
C LYS A 189 -13.18 -8.78 5.40
N GLY A 190 -12.06 -8.92 4.69
CA GLY A 190 -10.72 -8.74 5.27
C GLY A 190 -10.11 -7.34 5.05
N THR A 191 -10.59 -6.58 4.08
CA THR A 191 -9.99 -5.29 3.67
C THR A 191 -11.02 -4.28 3.19
N THR A 192 -10.77 -2.98 3.41
CA THR A 192 -11.58 -1.89 2.86
C THR A 192 -11.18 -1.63 1.40
N ILE A 193 -11.98 -2.17 0.47
CA ILE A 193 -11.76 -2.00 -0.96
C ILE A 193 -12.39 -0.67 -1.41
N SER A 194 -11.56 0.30 -1.79
CA SER A 194 -12.02 1.63 -2.23
C SER A 194 -12.78 1.61 -3.55
N ASN A 195 -12.47 0.69 -4.47
CA ASN A 195 -13.16 0.56 -5.75
C ASN A 195 -13.49 -0.91 -6.02
N LYS A 196 -14.71 -1.31 -5.68
CA LYS A 196 -15.20 -2.70 -5.79
C LYS A 196 -15.28 -3.17 -7.23
N VAL A 197 -15.74 -2.30 -8.14
CA VAL A 197 -15.88 -2.61 -9.57
C VAL A 197 -14.50 -2.78 -10.23
N GLY A 198 -13.54 -1.92 -9.88
CA GLY A 198 -12.16 -2.02 -10.35
C GLY A 198 -11.46 -3.29 -9.87
N TYR A 199 -11.72 -3.69 -8.61
CA TYR A 199 -11.22 -4.94 -8.06
C TYR A 199 -11.86 -6.17 -8.73
N LEU A 200 -13.17 -6.15 -8.98
CA LEU A 200 -13.81 -7.21 -9.75
C LEU A 200 -13.20 -7.33 -11.16
N ARG A 201 -12.97 -6.19 -11.83
CA ARG A 201 -12.35 -6.16 -13.16
C ARG A 201 -10.95 -6.79 -13.15
N SER A 202 -10.15 -6.53 -12.12
CA SER A 202 -8.82 -7.14 -12.02
C SER A 202 -8.90 -8.65 -11.80
N LEU A 203 -9.87 -9.14 -11.01
CA LEU A 203 -10.10 -10.58 -10.84
C LEU A 203 -10.57 -11.25 -12.14
N VAL A 204 -11.50 -10.63 -12.86
CA VAL A 204 -11.96 -11.13 -14.17
C VAL A 204 -10.81 -11.18 -15.17
N ASN A 205 -9.96 -10.14 -15.21
CA ASN A 205 -8.77 -10.13 -16.06
C ASN A 205 -7.76 -11.22 -15.65
N ALA A 206 -7.59 -11.49 -14.35
CA ALA A 206 -6.73 -12.58 -13.88
C ALA A 206 -7.24 -13.96 -14.34
N VAL A 207 -8.56 -14.15 -14.40
CA VAL A 207 -9.18 -15.39 -14.94
C VAL A 207 -8.87 -15.54 -16.43
N HIS A 208 -9.00 -14.47 -17.21
CA HIS A 208 -8.67 -14.50 -18.64
C HIS A 208 -7.18 -14.77 -18.89
N ASN A 209 -6.31 -14.24 -18.02
CA ASN A 209 -4.86 -14.41 -18.12
C ASN A 209 -4.36 -15.74 -17.53
N GLY A 210 -5.24 -16.60 -17.00
CA GLY A 210 -4.87 -17.87 -16.38
C GLY A 210 -4.03 -17.74 -15.10
N THR A 211 -3.92 -16.53 -14.54
CA THR A 211 -3.16 -16.23 -13.30
C THR A 211 -4.05 -16.16 -12.07
N PHE A 212 -5.34 -16.46 -12.23
CA PHE A 212 -6.29 -16.50 -11.13
C PHE A 212 -6.10 -17.77 -10.29
N THR A 213 -5.62 -17.59 -9.06
CA THR A 213 -5.54 -18.66 -8.06
C THR A 213 -6.72 -18.52 -7.11
N PRO A 214 -7.73 -19.40 -7.18
CA PRO A 214 -8.79 -19.44 -6.18
C PRO A 214 -8.18 -19.70 -4.81
N ASN A 215 -8.56 -18.90 -3.81
CA ASN A 215 -8.26 -19.23 -2.42
C ASN A 215 -9.22 -20.35 -2.02
N GLU A 216 -8.86 -21.60 -2.34
CA GLU A 216 -9.54 -22.76 -1.80
C GLU A 216 -9.55 -22.63 -0.28
N GLN A 217 -10.75 -22.66 0.30
CA GLN A 217 -10.92 -22.73 1.75
C GLN A 217 -9.96 -23.79 2.28
N LYS A 218 -9.12 -23.42 3.26
CA LYS A 218 -8.21 -24.30 3.98
C LYS A 218 -8.93 -25.58 4.43
N ALA A 219 -8.92 -26.60 3.58
CA ALA A 219 -8.99 -27.98 4.00
C ALA A 219 -7.56 -28.35 4.38
N GLN A 220 -7.32 -28.46 5.70
CA GLN A 220 -6.22 -29.21 6.29
C GLN A 220 -4.79 -28.84 5.86
N HIS A 221 -4.27 -27.72 6.37
CA HIS A 221 -2.90 -27.74 6.86
C HIS A 221 -2.85 -27.01 8.20
N SER A 222 -2.77 -27.82 9.26
CA SER A 222 -2.35 -27.36 10.58
C SER A 222 -1.12 -26.46 10.45
N PRO A 223 -0.96 -25.43 11.30
CA PRO A 223 0.25 -24.63 11.30
C PRO A 223 1.45 -25.59 11.36
N ILE A 224 2.40 -25.44 10.45
CA ILE A 224 3.64 -26.24 10.46
C ILE A 224 4.25 -26.02 11.83
N THR A 225 4.11 -27.01 12.71
CA THR A 225 4.67 -27.00 14.04
C THR A 225 6.17 -26.77 13.92
N THR A 226 6.78 -26.05 14.85
CA THR A 226 8.23 -25.76 14.85
C THR A 226 9.07 -27.03 14.65
N GLU A 227 8.58 -28.18 15.13
CA GLU A 227 9.15 -29.50 14.87
C GLU A 227 9.14 -29.95 13.40
N GLY A 228 8.10 -29.62 12.64
CA GLY A 228 7.99 -29.95 11.21
C GLY A 228 9.04 -29.21 10.39
N LEU A 229 9.28 -27.93 10.72
CA LEU A 229 10.32 -27.11 10.10
C LEU A 229 11.72 -27.65 10.46
N LEU A 230 11.95 -27.98 11.72
CA LEU A 230 13.20 -28.60 12.20
C LEU A 230 13.47 -29.97 11.56
N ARG A 231 12.45 -30.80 11.35
CA ARG A 231 12.60 -32.09 10.64
C ARG A 231 12.96 -31.89 9.17
N GLN A 232 12.41 -30.88 8.51
CA GLN A 232 12.73 -30.58 7.11
C GLN A 232 14.16 -30.03 6.96
N GLU A 233 14.60 -29.18 7.89
CA GLU A 233 15.98 -28.68 7.97
C GLU A 233 16.98 -29.83 8.16
N ARG A 234 16.69 -30.77 9.08
CA ARG A 234 17.52 -31.96 9.33
C ARG A 234 17.62 -32.86 8.10
N LYS A 235 16.52 -33.05 7.37
CA LYS A 235 16.52 -33.83 6.12
C LYS A 235 17.35 -33.15 5.03
N ARG A 236 17.26 -31.82 4.88
CA ARG A 236 18.13 -31.07 3.95
C ARG A 236 19.61 -31.24 4.30
N LYS A 237 19.95 -31.07 5.57
CA LYS A 237 21.34 -31.21 6.04
C LYS A 237 21.88 -32.63 5.85
N GLN A 238 21.10 -33.67 6.17
CA GLN A 238 21.50 -35.06 5.91
C GLN A 238 21.67 -35.37 4.41
N ALA A 239 20.82 -34.83 3.55
CA ALA A 239 20.97 -34.99 2.10
C ALA A 239 22.23 -34.28 1.57
N GLU A 240 22.58 -33.13 2.13
CA GLU A 240 23.79 -32.38 1.79
C GLU A 240 25.06 -33.07 2.30
N ASP A 241 25.04 -33.60 3.53
CA ASP A 241 26.13 -34.41 4.09
C ASP A 241 26.32 -35.72 3.30
N SER A 242 25.23 -36.29 2.77
CA SER A 242 25.28 -37.47 1.89
C SER A 242 25.91 -37.16 0.54
N ARG A 243 25.70 -35.95 0.00
CA ARG A 243 26.33 -35.49 -1.25
C ARG A 243 27.84 -35.29 -1.12
N HIS A 244 28.30 -34.91 0.07
CA HIS A 244 29.72 -34.61 0.34
C HIS A 244 30.45 -35.75 1.04
N LYS A 245 29.86 -36.95 1.11
CA LYS A 245 30.51 -38.13 1.69
C LYS A 245 31.56 -38.66 0.71
N VAL A 246 32.72 -38.02 0.70
CA VAL A 246 33.89 -38.46 -0.06
C VAL A 246 34.39 -39.77 0.56
N ASN A 247 34.41 -40.84 -0.24
CA ASN A 247 35.02 -42.09 0.20
C ASN A 247 36.55 -41.95 0.13
N ASN A 248 37.16 -41.71 1.30
CA ASN A 248 38.61 -41.50 1.40
C ASN A 248 39.42 -42.65 0.77
N LYS A 249 38.93 -43.90 0.80
CA LYS A 249 39.63 -45.04 0.18
C LYS A 249 39.76 -44.88 -1.34
N ASP A 250 38.70 -44.44 -2.01
CA ASP A 250 38.68 -44.26 -3.46
C ASP A 250 39.49 -43.03 -3.87
N PHE A 251 39.46 -41.97 -3.05
CA PHE A 251 40.26 -40.77 -3.25
C PHE A 251 41.77 -41.07 -3.21
N PHE A 252 42.25 -41.79 -2.19
CA PHE A 252 43.67 -42.13 -2.07
C PHE A 252 44.12 -43.22 -3.05
N ALA A 253 43.24 -44.12 -3.48
CA ALA A 253 43.52 -45.07 -4.56
C ALA A 253 43.80 -44.34 -5.89
N ASN A 254 42.98 -43.35 -6.24
CA ASN A 254 43.18 -42.52 -7.44
C ASN A 254 44.47 -41.70 -7.39
N LEU A 255 44.81 -41.12 -6.23
CA LEU A 255 46.08 -40.39 -6.04
C LEU A 255 47.30 -41.30 -6.25
N LYS A 256 47.25 -42.56 -5.80
CA LYS A 256 48.34 -43.53 -5.98
C LYS A 256 48.52 -43.93 -7.44
N VAL A 257 47.43 -44.04 -8.20
CA VAL A 257 47.47 -44.31 -9.65
C VAL A 257 48.05 -43.12 -10.40
N GLN A 258 47.66 -41.90 -10.02
CA GLN A 258 48.02 -40.68 -10.73
C GLN A 258 49.48 -40.24 -10.47
N TYR A 259 50.03 -40.51 -9.28
CA TYR A 259 51.36 -40.02 -8.88
C TYR A 259 52.36 -41.12 -8.47
N GLY A 260 51.96 -42.39 -8.45
CA GLY A 260 52.76 -43.51 -7.92
C GLY A 260 53.85 -44.07 -8.85
N LYS A 261 54.12 -43.48 -10.01
CA LYS A 261 55.19 -43.95 -10.92
C LYS A 261 56.15 -42.83 -11.32
N LYS A 262 57.03 -42.43 -10.40
CA LYS A 262 58.38 -41.98 -10.73
C LYS A 262 59.37 -42.76 -9.87
N LYS A 263 59.83 -43.92 -10.38
CA LYS A 263 61.10 -44.49 -9.92
C LYS A 263 62.20 -43.60 -10.50
N ILE A 264 62.84 -42.84 -9.63
CA ILE A 264 64.07 -42.12 -9.91
C ILE A 264 65.14 -43.20 -10.12
N LYS A 265 65.68 -43.29 -11.33
CA LYS A 265 66.94 -43.98 -11.64
C LYS A 265 68.06 -42.98 -11.48
#